data_AF-A0A535PXI4-F1
#
_entry.id   AF-A0A535PXI4-F1
#
_cell.length_a   1.000
_cell.length_b   1.000
_cell.length_c   1.000
_cell.angle_alpha   90.00
_cell.angle_beta   90.00
_cell.angle_gamma   90.00
#
_symmetry.space_group_name_H-M   'P 1'
#
loop_
_entity.id
_entity.type
_entity.pdbx_description
1 polymer ?
#
loop_
_entity_poly.entity_id
_entity_poly.type
_entity_poly.pdbx_seq_one_letter_code
_entity_poly.pdbx_strand_id
1 'polypeptide(L)'
;MAPEDERQQGLTRERLVSAALELIGEEGLEGLSMRALADRLEVKAASLYWHVRDRRELLELLAESILETVRPTRGRSGWRTAVLDAGAALRERVRAQNDASRILLEVPDALTGSPTYVELTKQLEAAGLQPVEAAEVSLMVMVHLIASPAAAKESAVAVGSDASIAIDSGSRGVLVRPGTDMEGLIRTAHDQASAAPAIVRGERVVVRRLRGVGYGEIELNPRHPWRFQIQGATWNTVLEVGGLDVRAIKLDSGAAKVECFLPRPRGVVPIEVSGGVVGLSLHRPRGVAVAADISAGAVRLKLDDYSVKATVMDSQWESERGASAAPNRYQLRISGGAVQVNVDSAAKEVEPVKPEAPVKTAGDAVSALEILLDGVESRIRSRRGATSP
;
A
#
# COMPACT_ATOMS: atom_id res chain seq x y z
N MET A 1 28.14 -8.93 -49.28
CA MET A 1 27.72 -7.79 -48.44
C MET A 1 27.75 -8.28 -47.01
N ALA A 2 28.79 -7.86 -46.28
CA ALA A 2 29.21 -8.44 -45.00
C ALA A 2 28.43 -7.85 -43.81
N PRO A 3 28.31 -8.58 -42.68
CA PRO A 3 27.55 -8.20 -41.49
C PRO A 3 28.32 -7.25 -40.54
N GLU A 4 29.12 -6.34 -41.10
CA GLU A 4 29.92 -5.37 -40.33
C GLU A 4 29.22 -4.01 -40.14
N ASP A 5 28.23 -3.67 -40.99
CA ASP A 5 27.50 -2.39 -40.90
C ASP A 5 26.57 -2.28 -39.68
N GLU A 6 26.14 -3.39 -39.07
CA GLU A 6 25.30 -3.35 -37.87
C GLU A 6 26.09 -3.08 -36.58
N ARG A 7 27.40 -3.37 -36.55
CA ARG A 7 28.24 -3.15 -35.35
C ARG A 7 28.70 -1.70 -35.17
N GLN A 8 28.40 -0.81 -36.11
CA GLN A 8 28.77 0.61 -36.10
C GLN A 8 27.58 1.57 -36.03
N GLN A 9 26.42 1.14 -35.53
CA GLN A 9 25.47 2.12 -34.99
C GLN A 9 26.08 2.72 -33.73
N GLY A 10 26.68 3.90 -33.87
CA GLY A 10 27.36 4.62 -32.80
C GLY A 10 26.49 4.78 -31.55
N LEU A 11 27.14 4.97 -30.41
CA LEU A 11 26.44 5.33 -29.18
C LEU A 11 25.66 6.63 -29.44
N THR A 12 24.35 6.62 -29.25
CA THR A 12 23.49 7.81 -29.31
C THR A 12 22.81 8.04 -27.97
N ARG A 13 22.26 9.23 -27.75
CA ARG A 13 21.50 9.55 -26.54
C ARG A 13 20.27 8.64 -26.41
N GLU A 14 19.60 8.35 -27.51
CA GLU A 14 18.40 7.48 -27.54
C GLU A 14 18.75 6.05 -27.14
N ARG A 15 19.84 5.50 -27.69
CA ARG A 15 20.32 4.15 -27.35
C ARG A 15 20.76 4.05 -25.89
N LEU A 16 21.39 5.11 -25.38
CA LEU A 16 21.81 5.23 -23.98
C LEU A 16 20.60 5.26 -23.04
N VAL A 17 19.57 6.05 -23.35
CA VAL A 17 18.30 6.12 -22.60
C VAL A 17 17.56 4.78 -22.63
N SER A 18 17.41 4.16 -23.80
CA SER A 18 16.74 2.86 -23.94
C SER A 18 17.39 1.79 -23.08
N ALA A 19 18.73 1.64 -23.18
CA ALA A 19 19.47 0.66 -22.40
C ALA A 19 19.39 0.91 -20.89
N ALA A 20 19.37 2.19 -20.46
CA ALA A 20 19.21 2.53 -19.06
C ALA A 20 17.80 2.21 -18.55
N LEU A 21 16.73 2.48 -19.31
CA LEU A 21 15.36 2.10 -18.93
C LEU A 21 15.17 0.58 -18.87
N GLU A 22 15.79 -0.17 -19.78
CA GLU A 22 15.81 -1.65 -19.74
C GLU A 22 16.53 -2.16 -18.49
N LEU A 23 17.71 -1.62 -18.17
CA LEU A 23 18.46 -1.99 -16.97
C LEU A 23 17.67 -1.71 -15.69
N ILE A 24 17.00 -0.56 -15.60
CA ILE A 24 16.08 -0.25 -14.49
C ILE A 24 14.90 -1.23 -14.47
N GLY A 25 14.40 -1.65 -15.64
CA GLY A 25 13.36 -2.67 -15.77
C GLY A 25 13.74 -3.99 -15.12
N GLU A 26 15.00 -4.39 -15.22
CA GLU A 26 15.53 -5.68 -14.75
C GLU A 26 16.05 -5.64 -13.30
N GLU A 27 16.82 -4.61 -12.95
CA GLU A 27 17.58 -4.53 -11.69
C GLU A 27 17.06 -3.44 -10.74
N GLY A 28 16.10 -2.62 -11.19
CA GLY A 28 15.63 -1.43 -10.49
C GLY A 28 16.64 -0.28 -10.54
N LEU A 29 16.23 0.88 -10.03
CA LEU A 29 17.04 2.11 -10.08
C LEU A 29 18.38 1.99 -9.32
N GLU A 30 18.47 1.13 -8.30
CA GLU A 30 19.71 0.88 -7.55
C GLU A 30 20.78 0.16 -8.41
N GLY A 31 20.37 -0.62 -9.41
CA GLY A 31 21.28 -1.27 -10.36
C GLY A 31 21.87 -0.31 -11.39
N LEU A 32 21.27 0.88 -11.57
CA LEU A 32 21.73 1.86 -12.54
C LEU A 32 23.00 2.56 -12.07
N SER A 33 24.13 2.14 -12.65
CA SER A 33 25.42 2.83 -12.55
C SER A 33 26.01 3.08 -13.94
N MET A 34 26.87 4.10 -14.06
CA MET A 34 27.58 4.37 -15.33
C MET A 34 28.39 3.17 -15.81
N ARG A 35 28.90 2.34 -14.89
CA ARG A 35 29.62 1.11 -15.24
C ARG A 35 28.67 0.04 -15.77
N ALA A 36 27.58 -0.25 -15.05
CA ALA A 36 26.60 -1.24 -15.49
C ALA A 36 25.97 -0.86 -16.85
N LEU A 37 25.73 0.43 -17.07
CA LEU A 37 25.24 0.93 -18.36
C LEU A 37 26.27 0.78 -19.48
N ALA A 38 27.56 1.03 -19.19
CA ALA A 38 28.63 0.85 -20.17
C ALA A 38 28.81 -0.64 -20.54
N ASP A 39 28.75 -1.51 -19.54
CA ASP A 39 28.83 -2.97 -19.71
C ASP A 39 27.64 -3.46 -20.57
N ARG A 40 26.41 -2.99 -20.29
CA ARG A 40 25.20 -3.29 -21.08
C ARG A 40 25.33 -2.87 -22.54
N LEU A 41 25.95 -1.72 -22.79
CA LEU A 41 26.12 -1.15 -24.13
C LEU A 41 27.37 -1.67 -24.85
N GLU A 42 28.17 -2.52 -24.20
CA GLU A 42 29.45 -3.03 -24.70
C GLU A 42 30.44 -1.92 -25.08
N VAL A 43 30.43 -0.81 -24.34
CA VAL A 43 31.33 0.34 -24.55
C VAL A 43 32.16 0.63 -23.31
N LYS A 44 33.21 1.45 -23.47
CA LYS A 44 33.96 1.96 -22.30
C LYS A 44 33.12 3.02 -21.58
N ALA A 45 33.18 3.08 -20.26
CA ALA A 45 32.47 4.11 -19.47
C ALA A 45 32.79 5.54 -19.93
N ALA A 46 34.03 5.80 -20.35
CA ALA A 46 34.45 7.09 -20.93
C ALA A 46 33.62 7.49 -22.17
N SER A 47 33.12 6.52 -22.95
CA SER A 47 32.27 6.75 -24.11
C SER A 47 30.91 7.33 -23.72
N LEU A 48 30.35 6.93 -22.58
CA LEU A 48 29.06 7.46 -22.09
C LEU A 48 29.16 8.95 -21.77
N TYR A 49 30.32 9.40 -21.26
CA TYR A 49 30.51 10.80 -20.85
C TYR A 49 30.53 11.81 -22.02
N TRP A 50 30.65 11.34 -23.25
CA TRP A 50 30.45 12.17 -24.44
C TRP A 50 28.98 12.51 -24.68
N HIS A 51 28.06 11.71 -24.13
CA HIS A 51 26.62 11.89 -24.30
C HIS A 51 25.96 12.49 -23.07
N VAL A 52 26.48 12.21 -21.86
CA VAL A 52 25.97 12.73 -20.58
C VAL A 52 27.13 13.15 -19.69
N ARG A 53 27.09 14.34 -19.07
CA ARG A 53 28.18 14.82 -18.21
C ARG A 53 28.30 14.02 -16.92
N ASP A 54 27.17 13.58 -16.37
CA ASP A 54 27.10 12.85 -15.11
C ASP A 54 25.80 12.03 -15.00
N ARG A 55 25.62 11.35 -13.85
CA ARG A 55 24.41 10.57 -13.55
C ARG A 55 23.15 11.44 -13.50
N ARG A 56 23.26 12.71 -13.10
CA ARG A 56 22.11 13.61 -13.02
C ARG A 56 21.60 13.95 -14.42
N GLU A 57 22.48 14.28 -15.36
CA GLU A 57 22.08 14.50 -16.76
C GLU A 57 21.48 13.23 -17.39
N LEU A 58 21.98 12.05 -17.02
CA LEU A 58 21.33 10.79 -17.40
C LEU A 58 19.89 10.69 -16.86
N LEU A 59 19.66 11.02 -15.58
CA LEU A 59 18.31 11.01 -15.01
C LEU A 59 17.38 12.05 -15.66
N GLU A 60 17.91 13.23 -16.02
CA GLU A 60 17.18 14.26 -16.76
C GLU A 60 16.70 13.71 -18.12
N LEU A 61 17.57 13.04 -18.88
CA LEU A 61 17.20 12.40 -20.15
C LEU A 61 16.19 11.25 -19.98
N LEU A 62 16.32 10.47 -18.90
CA LEU A 62 15.33 9.43 -18.59
C LEU A 62 13.97 10.04 -18.26
N ALA A 63 13.94 11.11 -17.47
CA ALA A 63 12.71 11.82 -17.13
C ALA A 63 12.05 12.43 -18.36
N GLU A 64 12.82 13.07 -19.25
CA GLU A 64 12.34 13.59 -20.53
C GLU A 64 11.70 12.48 -21.37
N SER A 65 12.38 11.34 -21.52
CA SER A 65 11.87 10.19 -22.26
C SER A 65 10.59 9.60 -21.65
N ILE A 66 10.51 9.55 -20.32
CA ILE A 66 9.29 9.11 -19.63
C ILE A 66 8.13 10.06 -19.95
N LEU A 67 8.35 11.37 -19.88
CA LEU A 67 7.31 12.38 -20.04
C LEU A 67 6.90 12.62 -21.51
N GLU A 68 7.79 12.45 -22.48
CA GLU A 68 7.53 12.65 -23.92
C GLU A 68 6.39 11.76 -24.45
N THR A 69 6.25 10.57 -23.85
CA THR A 69 5.22 9.60 -24.23
C THR A 69 3.84 9.91 -23.65
N VAL A 70 3.74 10.86 -22.70
CA VAL A 70 2.46 11.34 -22.17
C VAL A 70 1.81 12.20 -23.26
N ARG A 71 0.77 11.66 -23.90
CA ARG A 71 0.04 12.38 -24.94
C ARG A 71 -0.92 13.39 -24.27
N PRO A 72 -0.79 14.70 -24.52
CA PRO A 72 -1.76 15.66 -24.01
C PRO A 72 -3.08 15.46 -24.75
N THR A 73 -4.14 15.13 -24.00
CA THR A 73 -5.50 15.03 -24.55
C THR A 73 -6.05 16.45 -24.71
N ARG A 74 -6.25 16.90 -25.95
CA ARG A 74 -6.93 18.18 -26.22
C ARG A 74 -8.43 18.03 -25.90
N GLY A 75 -8.83 18.51 -24.72
CA GLY A 75 -10.20 18.38 -24.23
C GLY A 75 -11.21 19.12 -25.11
N ARG A 76 -12.24 18.41 -25.58
CA ARG A 76 -13.42 19.00 -26.26
C ARG A 76 -14.49 19.51 -25.27
N SER A 77 -14.26 19.37 -23.96
CA SER A 77 -15.28 19.48 -22.90
C SER A 77 -14.90 20.40 -21.70
N GLY A 78 -13.85 21.23 -21.81
CA GLY A 78 -13.48 22.23 -20.80
C GLY A 78 -12.20 21.90 -20.01
N TRP A 79 -11.64 22.92 -19.34
CA TRP A 79 -10.32 22.86 -18.68
C TRP A 79 -10.21 21.75 -17.64
N ARG A 80 -11.29 21.51 -16.88
CA ARG A 80 -11.31 20.49 -15.82
C ARG A 80 -11.10 19.09 -16.39
N THR A 81 -11.85 18.72 -17.43
CA THR A 81 -11.69 17.42 -18.09
C THR A 81 -10.31 17.29 -18.71
N ALA A 82 -9.76 18.36 -19.30
CA ALA A 82 -8.41 18.33 -19.87
C ALA A 82 -7.34 18.06 -18.80
N VAL A 83 -7.45 18.67 -17.61
CA VAL A 83 -6.52 18.41 -16.49
C VAL A 83 -6.67 16.98 -15.95
N LEU A 84 -7.90 16.46 -15.86
CA LEU A 84 -8.15 15.07 -15.44
C LEU A 84 -7.58 14.06 -16.43
N ASP A 85 -7.80 14.26 -17.73
CA ASP A 85 -7.27 13.40 -18.79
C ASP A 85 -5.74 13.40 -18.83
N ALA A 86 -5.13 14.59 -18.73
CA ALA A 86 -3.67 14.74 -18.66
C ALA A 86 -3.10 14.07 -17.40
N GLY A 87 -3.81 14.18 -16.27
CA GLY A 87 -3.43 13.50 -15.03
C GLY A 87 -3.54 11.98 -15.12
N ALA A 88 -4.56 11.46 -15.81
CA ALA A 88 -4.72 10.04 -16.07
C ALA A 88 -3.59 9.48 -16.96
N ALA A 89 -3.26 10.19 -18.05
CA ALA A 89 -2.18 9.81 -18.96
C ALA A 89 -0.80 9.82 -18.26
N LEU A 90 -0.53 10.84 -17.43
CA LEU A 90 0.69 10.89 -16.63
C LEU A 90 0.78 9.72 -15.65
N ARG A 91 -0.31 9.42 -14.93
CA ARG A 91 -0.37 8.28 -14.00
C ARG A 91 -0.15 6.95 -14.71
N GLU A 92 -0.76 6.73 -15.87
CA GLU A 92 -0.58 5.52 -16.68
C GLU A 92 0.89 5.35 -17.06
N ARG A 93 1.54 6.42 -17.52
CA ARG A 93 2.94 6.35 -17.91
C ARG A 93 3.89 6.10 -16.74
N VAL A 94 3.68 6.80 -15.62
CA VAL A 94 4.46 6.57 -14.38
C VAL A 94 4.28 5.13 -13.88
N ARG A 95 3.10 4.53 -14.05
CA ARG A 95 2.84 3.12 -13.69
C ARG A 95 3.50 2.11 -14.63
N ALA A 96 3.60 2.43 -15.91
CA ALA A 96 4.16 1.53 -16.91
C ALA A 96 5.70 1.38 -16.80
N GLN A 97 6.36 2.34 -16.17
CA GLN A 97 7.82 2.40 -16.08
C GLN A 97 8.31 2.16 -14.64
N ASN A 98 9.16 1.15 -14.46
CA ASN A 98 9.78 0.85 -13.17
C ASN A 98 10.57 2.06 -12.65
N ASP A 99 10.43 2.34 -11.35
CA ASP A 99 11.06 3.45 -10.62
C ASP A 99 10.81 4.86 -11.19
N ALA A 100 9.85 5.04 -12.11
CA ALA A 100 9.59 6.34 -12.74
C ALA A 100 9.30 7.46 -11.74
N SER A 101 8.56 7.18 -10.66
CA SER A 101 8.29 8.18 -9.62
C SER A 101 9.58 8.66 -8.94
N ARG A 102 10.52 7.75 -8.67
CA ARG A 102 11.81 8.10 -8.07
C ARG A 102 12.65 8.94 -9.02
N ILE A 103 12.75 8.52 -10.28
CA ILE A 103 13.48 9.25 -11.34
C ILE A 103 12.94 10.67 -11.47
N LEU A 104 11.62 10.80 -11.67
CA LEU A 104 10.98 12.10 -11.90
C LEU A 104 11.05 13.05 -10.70
N LEU A 105 11.05 12.53 -9.47
CA LEU A 105 11.20 13.35 -8.26
C LEU A 105 12.67 13.73 -7.96
N GLU A 106 13.64 12.99 -8.51
CA GLU A 106 15.07 13.31 -8.39
C GLU A 106 15.48 14.46 -9.33
N VAL A 107 14.73 14.68 -10.42
CA VAL A 107 14.98 15.72 -11.43
C VAL A 107 13.71 16.58 -11.71
N PRO A 108 13.26 17.39 -10.74
CA PRO A 108 12.03 18.18 -10.88
C PRO A 108 12.06 19.19 -12.04
N ASP A 109 13.25 19.63 -12.46
CA ASP A 109 13.43 20.55 -13.60
C ASP A 109 12.97 19.92 -14.93
N ALA A 110 13.04 18.60 -15.07
CA ALA A 110 12.53 17.89 -16.24
C ALA A 110 10.99 17.95 -16.32
N LEU A 111 10.29 18.15 -15.19
CA LEU A 111 8.84 18.29 -15.17
C LEU A 111 8.40 19.58 -15.85
N THR A 112 9.05 20.71 -15.52
CA THR A 112 8.69 22.03 -16.05
C THR A 112 9.03 22.18 -17.53
N GLY A 113 10.02 21.43 -18.03
CA GLY A 113 10.34 21.33 -19.45
C GLY A 113 9.39 20.44 -20.26
N SER A 114 8.48 19.70 -19.60
CA SER A 114 7.67 18.69 -20.28
C SER A 114 6.47 19.26 -21.04
N PRO A 115 6.05 18.63 -22.17
CA PRO A 115 4.82 19.00 -22.87
C PRO A 115 3.56 18.93 -21.98
N THR A 116 3.55 18.00 -21.03
CA THR A 116 2.47 17.82 -20.05
C THR A 116 2.32 19.05 -19.15
N TYR A 117 3.43 19.57 -18.63
CA TYR A 117 3.43 20.78 -17.81
C TYR A 117 2.93 22.00 -18.59
N VAL A 118 3.41 22.15 -19.82
CA VAL A 118 3.00 23.25 -20.71
C VAL A 118 1.51 23.20 -21.00
N GLU A 119 0.96 22.02 -21.28
CA GLU A 119 -0.48 21.88 -21.55
C GLU A 119 -1.32 22.13 -20.29
N LEU A 120 -0.94 21.57 -19.14
CA LEU A 120 -1.63 21.81 -17.87
C LEU A 120 -1.68 23.30 -17.53
N THR A 121 -0.54 24.00 -17.69
CA THR A 121 -0.44 25.44 -17.43
C THR A 121 -1.39 26.21 -18.35
N LYS A 122 -1.41 25.90 -19.65
CA LYS A 122 -2.33 26.54 -20.61
C LYS A 122 -3.80 26.31 -20.28
N GLN A 123 -4.17 25.11 -19.83
CA GLN A 123 -5.55 24.80 -19.45
C GLN A 123 -5.98 25.57 -18.20
N LEU A 124 -5.09 25.72 -17.21
CA LEU A 124 -5.37 26.50 -16.01
C LEU A 124 -5.43 28.01 -16.30
N GLU A 125 -4.58 28.53 -17.19
CA GLU A 125 -4.68 29.91 -17.68
C GLU A 125 -6.01 30.15 -18.42
N ALA A 126 -6.41 29.24 -19.30
CA ALA A 126 -7.70 29.30 -19.99
C ALA A 126 -8.90 29.25 -19.02
N ALA A 127 -8.72 28.62 -17.85
CA ALA A 127 -9.72 28.62 -16.77
C ALA A 127 -9.82 29.97 -16.03
N GLY A 128 -8.81 30.84 -16.16
CA GLY A 128 -8.75 32.17 -15.56
C GLY A 128 -7.72 32.32 -14.42
N LEU A 129 -6.79 31.38 -14.26
CA LEU A 129 -5.65 31.57 -13.35
C LEU A 129 -4.63 32.53 -13.96
N GLN A 130 -3.95 33.29 -13.10
CA GLN A 130 -2.83 34.11 -13.55
C GLN A 130 -1.64 33.22 -13.95
N PRO A 131 -0.79 33.63 -14.92
CA PRO A 131 0.29 32.77 -15.42
C PRO A 131 1.21 32.19 -14.33
N VAL A 132 1.58 33.00 -13.34
CA VAL A 132 2.41 32.56 -12.21
C VAL A 132 1.68 31.50 -11.35
N GLU A 133 0.41 31.74 -11.03
CA GLU A 133 -0.41 30.80 -10.26
C GLU A 133 -0.65 29.50 -11.03
N ALA A 134 -0.90 29.58 -12.35
CA ALA A 134 -1.09 28.42 -13.21
C ALA A 134 0.17 27.54 -13.29
N ALA A 135 1.35 28.16 -13.36
CA ALA A 135 2.63 27.48 -13.36
C ALA A 135 2.90 26.74 -12.04
N GLU A 136 2.62 27.37 -10.89
CA GLU A 136 2.76 26.77 -9.56
C GLU A 136 1.79 25.61 -9.35
N VAL A 137 0.51 25.81 -9.69
CA VAL A 137 -0.52 24.77 -9.56
C VAL A 137 -0.23 23.59 -10.47
N SER A 138 0.25 23.82 -11.70
CA SER A 138 0.63 22.74 -12.63
C SER A 138 1.75 21.87 -12.07
N LEU A 139 2.79 22.49 -11.52
CA LEU A 139 3.90 21.77 -10.90
C LEU A 139 3.41 20.98 -9.68
N MET A 140 2.59 21.61 -8.83
CA MET A 140 1.99 20.96 -7.66
C MET A 140 1.15 19.73 -8.07
N VAL A 141 0.32 19.85 -9.10
CA VAL A 141 -0.49 18.75 -9.64
C VAL A 141 0.41 17.62 -10.16
N MET A 142 1.41 17.92 -10.99
CA MET A 142 2.31 16.89 -11.52
C MET A 142 3.08 16.17 -10.41
N VAL A 143 3.68 16.92 -9.47
CA VAL A 143 4.40 16.35 -8.32
C VAL A 143 3.46 15.49 -7.49
N HIS A 144 2.24 15.94 -7.22
CA HIS A 144 1.25 15.16 -6.50
C HIS A 144 0.92 13.86 -7.24
N LEU A 145 0.73 13.91 -8.56
CA LEU A 145 0.40 12.72 -9.37
C LEU A 145 1.55 11.71 -9.46
N ILE A 146 2.80 12.19 -9.45
CA ILE A 146 4.01 11.36 -9.49
C ILE A 146 4.33 10.77 -8.11
N ALA A 147 4.21 11.58 -7.05
CA ALA A 147 4.54 11.21 -5.68
C ALA A 147 3.43 10.42 -4.99
N SER A 148 2.18 10.59 -5.40
CA SER A 148 1.09 9.75 -4.93
C SER A 148 1.45 8.33 -5.32
N PRO A 149 1.60 7.39 -4.36
CA PRO A 149 1.79 6.00 -4.71
C PRO A 149 0.59 5.66 -5.55
N ALA A 150 0.83 5.46 -6.86
CA ALA A 150 -0.17 5.06 -7.83
C ALA A 150 -1.03 4.04 -7.13
N ALA A 151 -2.27 4.43 -6.75
CA ALA A 151 -3.13 3.66 -5.86
C ALA A 151 -2.89 2.21 -6.20
N ALA A 152 -2.12 1.53 -5.32
CA ALA A 152 -1.39 0.32 -5.67
C ALA A 152 -2.40 -0.53 -6.37
N LYS A 153 -2.17 -0.88 -7.66
CA LYS A 153 -3.15 -1.58 -8.51
C LYS A 153 -4.02 -2.37 -7.57
N GLU A 154 -5.24 -1.88 -7.33
CA GLU A 154 -6.34 -2.76 -6.97
C GLU A 154 -6.37 -3.66 -8.18
N SER A 155 -5.51 -4.70 -8.15
CA SER A 155 -5.81 -5.94 -8.83
C SER A 155 -7.22 -6.16 -8.38
N ALA A 156 -8.18 -6.11 -9.32
CA ALA A 156 -9.57 -6.36 -9.02
C ALA A 156 -9.59 -7.74 -8.35
N VAL A 157 -9.48 -7.75 -7.03
CA VAL A 157 -9.44 -8.97 -6.24
C VAL A 157 -10.88 -9.42 -6.31
N ALA A 158 -11.10 -10.59 -6.91
CA ALA A 158 -12.44 -11.11 -7.05
C ALA A 158 -13.10 -11.10 -5.66
N VAL A 159 -14.22 -10.42 -5.53
CA VAL A 159 -14.95 -10.32 -4.28
C VAL A 159 -15.19 -11.72 -3.74
N GLY A 160 -14.75 -11.98 -2.51
CA GLY A 160 -14.85 -13.29 -1.86
C GLY A 160 -13.61 -14.19 -1.95
N SER A 161 -12.52 -13.80 -2.61
CA SER A 161 -11.26 -14.54 -2.53
C SER A 161 -10.53 -14.31 -1.21
N ASP A 162 -9.76 -15.32 -0.78
CA ASP A 162 -9.00 -15.35 0.48
C ASP A 162 -7.90 -14.28 0.48
N ALA A 163 -8.18 -13.13 1.06
CA ALA A 163 -7.19 -12.09 1.28
C ALA A 163 -6.29 -12.42 2.48
N SER A 164 -5.05 -11.93 2.46
CA SER A 164 -4.11 -12.09 3.56
C SER A 164 -3.46 -10.76 3.93
N ILE A 165 -3.20 -10.54 5.21
CA ILE A 165 -2.42 -9.42 5.71
C ILE A 165 -1.24 -9.93 6.55
N ALA A 166 -0.06 -9.41 6.24
CA ALA A 166 1.17 -9.65 6.97
C ALA A 166 1.64 -8.35 7.63
N ILE A 167 1.85 -8.38 8.94
CA ILE A 167 2.49 -7.28 9.68
C ILE A 167 3.96 -7.68 9.88
N ASP A 168 4.85 -7.08 9.09
CA ASP A 168 6.27 -7.45 9.01
C ASP A 168 7.08 -6.88 10.18
N SER A 169 8.26 -7.49 10.39
CA SER A 169 9.22 -7.16 11.44
C SER A 169 9.58 -5.67 11.48
N GLY A 170 9.68 -5.10 12.69
CA GLY A 170 9.98 -3.69 12.89
C GLY A 170 8.76 -2.79 12.95
N SER A 171 7.55 -3.34 12.78
CA SER A 171 6.30 -2.59 12.91
C SER A 171 5.98 -2.24 14.38
N ARG A 172 5.72 -0.95 14.65
CA ARG A 172 5.31 -0.47 15.99
C ARG A 172 3.98 0.28 15.93
N GLY A 173 3.02 -0.10 16.76
CA GLY A 173 1.72 0.58 16.84
C GLY A 173 0.91 0.37 15.57
N VAL A 174 0.36 -0.81 15.32
CA VAL A 174 -0.53 -1.05 14.16
C VAL A 174 -1.94 -1.30 14.67
N LEU A 175 -2.91 -0.56 14.15
CA LEU A 175 -4.33 -0.79 14.40
C LEU A 175 -4.98 -1.25 13.10
N VAL A 176 -5.59 -2.43 13.14
CA VAL A 176 -6.35 -2.99 12.02
C VAL A 176 -7.82 -3.00 12.38
N ARG A 177 -8.67 -2.44 11.52
CA ARG A 177 -10.13 -2.40 11.72
C ARG A 177 -10.89 -2.73 10.43
N PRO A 178 -12.18 -3.11 10.49
CA PRO A 178 -13.01 -3.17 9.29
C PRO A 178 -13.21 -1.75 8.74
N GLY A 179 -13.11 -1.60 7.43
CA GLY A 179 -13.57 -0.38 6.77
C GLY A 179 -15.02 -0.49 6.29
N THR A 180 -15.52 0.62 5.78
CA THR A 180 -16.87 0.77 5.21
C THR A 180 -16.77 1.23 3.78
N ASP A 181 -17.67 0.73 2.93
CA ASP A 181 -17.82 1.16 1.53
C ASP A 181 -16.49 1.16 0.77
N MET A 182 -15.82 0.00 0.76
CA MET A 182 -14.50 -0.19 0.18
C MET A 182 -14.56 -0.94 -1.15
N GLU A 183 -13.78 -0.49 -2.12
CA GLU A 183 -13.57 -1.17 -3.41
C GLU A 183 -12.32 -2.06 -3.38
N GLY A 184 -11.18 -1.57 -2.91
CA GLY A 184 -9.95 -2.37 -2.72
C GLY A 184 -9.87 -3.15 -1.43
N LEU A 185 -8.78 -3.90 -1.28
CA LEU A 185 -8.51 -4.72 -0.10
C LEU A 185 -8.28 -3.90 1.18
N ILE A 186 -7.65 -2.73 1.06
CA ILE A 186 -7.31 -1.88 2.20
C ILE A 186 -7.59 -0.41 1.94
N ARG A 187 -7.82 0.33 3.02
CA ARG A 187 -7.81 1.79 3.05
C ARG A 187 -6.93 2.22 4.21
N THR A 188 -5.95 3.08 3.94
CA THR A 188 -5.16 3.72 4.99
C THR A 188 -5.85 5.04 5.35
N ALA A 189 -6.06 5.30 6.64
CA ALA A 189 -6.69 6.55 7.08
C ALA A 189 -5.85 7.74 6.58
N HIS A 190 -6.49 8.69 5.93
CA HIS A 190 -5.84 9.76 5.16
C HIS A 190 -5.25 10.90 6.03
N ASP A 191 -5.25 10.74 7.37
CA ASP A 191 -4.77 11.78 8.28
C ASP A 191 -3.32 11.52 8.75
N GLN A 192 -2.45 12.38 8.23
CA GLN A 192 -1.17 12.90 8.71
C GLN A 192 -0.25 11.98 9.55
N ALA A 193 0.99 11.80 9.05
CA ALA A 193 2.18 11.31 9.78
C ALA A 193 2.16 9.90 10.39
N SER A 194 0.99 9.25 10.49
CA SER A 194 0.81 7.99 11.21
C SER A 194 0.44 6.80 10.32
N ALA A 195 0.03 7.01 9.06
CA ALA A 195 -0.38 5.93 8.16
C ALA A 195 0.69 4.82 8.08
N ALA A 196 0.26 3.58 8.31
CA ALA A 196 1.15 2.43 8.17
C ALA A 196 1.46 2.23 6.67
N PRO A 197 2.73 2.20 6.25
CA PRO A 197 3.08 1.84 4.88
C PRO A 197 2.59 0.42 4.63
N ALA A 198 1.57 0.28 3.79
CA ALA A 198 1.00 -1.00 3.42
C ALA A 198 1.16 -1.19 1.91
N ILE A 199 1.73 -2.31 1.51
CA ILE A 199 1.97 -2.68 0.12
C ILE A 199 1.01 -3.82 -0.21
N VAL A 200 0.17 -3.62 -1.24
CA VAL A 200 -0.72 -4.67 -1.75
C VAL A 200 -0.01 -5.39 -2.91
N ARG A 201 0.11 -6.72 -2.83
CA ARG A 201 0.64 -7.61 -3.88
C ARG A 201 -0.38 -8.72 -4.15
N GLY A 202 -1.24 -8.53 -5.15
CA GLY A 202 -2.36 -9.43 -5.41
C GLY A 202 -3.32 -9.45 -4.21
N GLU A 203 -3.55 -10.64 -3.64
CA GLU A 203 -4.43 -10.84 -2.48
C GLU A 203 -3.73 -10.66 -1.13
N ARG A 204 -2.44 -10.30 -1.14
CA ARG A 204 -1.62 -10.14 0.06
C ARG A 204 -1.30 -8.67 0.33
N VAL A 205 -1.66 -8.23 1.52
CA VAL A 205 -1.28 -6.94 2.10
C VAL A 205 -0.05 -7.15 2.98
N VAL A 206 0.97 -6.32 2.81
CA VAL A 206 2.17 -6.34 3.64
C VAL A 206 2.35 -4.98 4.30
N VAL A 207 2.27 -4.95 5.62
CA VAL A 207 2.40 -3.76 6.46
C VAL A 207 3.83 -3.65 6.95
N ARG A 208 4.47 -2.51 6.68
CA ARG A 208 5.84 -2.20 7.09
C ARG A 208 5.88 -0.84 7.75
N ARG A 209 5.60 -0.78 9.05
CA ARG A 209 5.55 0.49 9.78
C ARG A 209 6.80 0.76 10.59
N LEU A 210 7.78 1.42 9.98
CA LEU A 210 9.12 1.50 10.56
C LEU A 210 9.25 2.48 11.75
N ARG A 211 8.51 3.60 11.82
CA ARG A 211 8.71 4.68 12.84
C ARG A 211 7.45 5.52 13.11
N GLY A 212 7.31 6.08 14.33
CA GLY A 212 6.22 6.98 14.72
C GLY A 212 5.81 6.88 16.20
N VAL A 213 5.03 7.85 16.71
CA VAL A 213 4.34 7.82 18.02
C VAL A 213 2.85 7.56 17.75
N GLY A 214 2.24 6.58 18.41
CA GLY A 214 0.82 6.22 18.23
C GLY A 214 0.57 5.05 17.26
N TYR A 215 -0.70 4.83 16.89
CA TYR A 215 -1.13 3.76 15.98
C TYR A 215 -1.20 4.22 14.52
N GLY A 216 -0.75 3.35 13.61
CA GLY A 216 -0.97 3.48 12.19
C GLY A 216 -2.16 2.62 11.84
N GLU A 217 -3.20 3.28 11.34
CA GLU A 217 -4.49 2.65 11.11
C GLU A 217 -4.58 2.11 9.69
N ILE A 218 -5.08 0.87 9.60
CA ILE A 218 -5.36 0.17 8.36
C ILE A 218 -6.77 -0.38 8.45
N GLU A 219 -7.57 -0.02 7.47
CA GLU A 219 -8.89 -0.57 7.29
C GLU A 219 -8.84 -1.71 6.28
N LEU A 220 -9.50 -2.81 6.59
CA LEU A 220 -9.64 -3.97 5.71
C LEU A 220 -11.05 -4.04 5.14
N ASN A 221 -11.14 -4.45 3.88
CA ASN A 221 -12.42 -4.62 3.21
C ASN A 221 -13.19 -5.82 3.77
N PRO A 222 -14.38 -5.63 4.36
CA PRO A 222 -15.17 -6.72 4.93
C PRO A 222 -15.69 -7.73 3.91
N ARG A 223 -15.66 -7.41 2.61
CA ARG A 223 -16.15 -8.29 1.54
C ARG A 223 -15.24 -9.48 1.25
N HIS A 224 -14.05 -9.51 1.83
CA HIS A 224 -13.09 -10.60 1.66
C HIS A 224 -12.93 -11.40 2.96
N PRO A 225 -12.82 -12.74 2.88
CA PRO A 225 -12.28 -13.53 3.97
C PRO A 225 -10.78 -13.20 4.18
N TRP A 226 -10.35 -13.10 5.44
CA TRP A 226 -9.02 -12.62 5.82
C TRP A 226 -8.19 -13.63 6.61
N ARG A 227 -6.92 -13.77 6.22
CA ARG A 227 -5.88 -14.47 6.98
C ARG A 227 -4.87 -13.46 7.52
N PHE A 228 -4.56 -13.55 8.81
CA PHE A 228 -3.67 -12.62 9.50
C PHE A 228 -2.34 -13.30 9.84
N GLN A 229 -1.25 -12.63 9.54
CA GLN A 229 0.10 -13.08 9.87
C GLN A 229 0.86 -11.95 10.54
N ILE A 230 1.27 -12.13 11.80
CA ILE A 230 2.07 -11.16 12.55
C ILE A 230 3.45 -11.77 12.73
N GLN A 231 4.48 -11.14 12.16
CA GLN A 231 5.82 -11.72 12.09
C GLN A 231 6.92 -10.79 12.60
N GLY A 232 7.90 -11.41 13.28
CA GLY A 232 9.11 -10.74 13.73
C GLY A 232 8.88 -9.82 14.92
N ALA A 233 9.86 -8.95 15.20
CA ALA A 233 9.84 -8.04 16.34
C ALA A 233 8.82 -6.88 16.16
N THR A 234 7.52 -7.20 16.21
CA THR A 234 6.43 -6.23 16.18
C THR A 234 5.98 -5.90 17.60
N TRP A 235 5.69 -4.64 17.88
CA TRP A 235 5.27 -4.20 19.21
C TRP A 235 4.00 -3.37 19.16
N ASN A 236 3.04 -3.68 20.04
CA ASN A 236 1.80 -2.92 20.21
C ASN A 236 0.90 -2.99 18.96
N THR A 237 0.40 -4.19 18.67
CA THR A 237 -0.50 -4.46 17.54
C THR A 237 -1.90 -4.71 18.04
N VAL A 238 -2.89 -4.03 17.48
CA VAL A 238 -4.30 -4.19 17.81
C VAL A 238 -5.06 -4.62 16.56
N LEU A 239 -5.74 -5.75 16.65
CA LEU A 239 -6.61 -6.30 15.61
C LEU A 239 -8.07 -6.17 16.06
N GLU A 240 -8.77 -5.12 15.63
CA GLU A 240 -10.22 -4.96 15.82
C GLU A 240 -10.97 -5.60 14.65
N VAL A 241 -11.06 -6.92 14.62
CA VAL A 241 -11.51 -7.68 13.44
C VAL A 241 -12.92 -8.24 13.55
N GLY A 242 -13.72 -7.73 14.50
CA GLY A 242 -15.08 -8.19 14.78
C GLY A 242 -16.06 -8.09 13.59
N GLY A 243 -15.83 -7.16 12.66
CA GLY A 243 -16.65 -6.99 11.45
C GLY A 243 -16.19 -7.78 10.22
N LEU A 244 -15.14 -8.61 10.35
CA LEU A 244 -14.49 -9.32 9.23
C LEU A 244 -14.73 -10.82 9.28
N ASP A 245 -14.66 -11.49 8.12
CA ASP A 245 -14.63 -12.95 8.03
C ASP A 245 -13.20 -13.47 8.23
N VAL A 246 -12.84 -13.80 9.48
CA VAL A 246 -11.48 -14.24 9.85
C VAL A 246 -11.30 -15.74 9.58
N ARG A 247 -10.30 -16.10 8.78
CA ARG A 247 -9.98 -17.49 8.37
C ARG A 247 -8.78 -18.11 9.04
N ALA A 248 -7.81 -17.31 9.48
CA ALA A 248 -6.65 -17.78 10.24
C ALA A 248 -5.94 -16.61 10.91
N ILE A 249 -5.31 -16.84 12.05
CA ILE A 249 -4.37 -15.90 12.68
C ILE A 249 -3.09 -16.66 13.02
N LYS A 250 -1.95 -16.16 12.53
CA LYS A 250 -0.63 -16.71 12.85
C LYS A 250 0.24 -15.65 13.49
N LEU A 251 0.79 -15.98 14.65
CA LEU A 251 1.72 -15.13 15.40
C LEU A 251 3.08 -15.84 15.49
N ASP A 252 4.08 -15.26 14.83
CA ASP A 252 5.45 -15.79 14.81
C ASP A 252 6.34 -15.13 15.88
N SER A 253 7.51 -15.73 16.11
CA SER A 253 8.49 -15.30 17.12
C SER A 253 8.82 -13.81 17.05
N GLY A 254 8.74 -13.12 18.20
CA GLY A 254 9.09 -11.70 18.36
C GLY A 254 7.91 -10.75 18.48
N ALA A 255 6.67 -11.19 18.22
CA ALA A 255 5.50 -10.36 18.40
C ALA A 255 5.23 -10.09 19.90
N ALA A 256 5.04 -8.83 20.27
CA ALA A 256 4.80 -8.44 21.64
C ALA A 256 3.70 -7.40 21.79
N LYS A 257 2.93 -7.50 22.89
CA LYS A 257 1.73 -6.68 23.14
C LYS A 257 0.77 -6.70 21.95
N VAL A 258 0.18 -7.87 21.70
CA VAL A 258 -0.81 -8.06 20.65
C VAL A 258 -2.18 -8.22 21.28
N GLU A 259 -3.14 -7.40 20.85
CA GLU A 259 -4.53 -7.48 21.27
C GLU A 259 -5.42 -7.78 20.07
N CYS A 260 -6.25 -8.81 20.18
CA CYS A 260 -7.16 -9.22 19.11
C CYS A 260 -8.60 -9.22 19.62
N PHE A 261 -9.48 -8.48 18.96
CA PHE A 261 -10.93 -8.49 19.17
C PHE A 261 -11.57 -9.29 18.04
N LEU A 262 -11.95 -10.52 18.35
CA LEU A 262 -12.33 -11.56 17.40
C LEU A 262 -13.84 -11.50 17.07
N PRO A 263 -14.24 -11.87 15.84
CA PRO A 263 -15.65 -12.08 15.48
C PRO A 263 -16.17 -13.45 15.97
N ARG A 264 -17.41 -13.79 15.63
CA ARG A 264 -17.84 -15.19 15.64
C ARG A 264 -17.17 -15.95 14.48
N PRO A 265 -16.51 -17.10 14.73
CA PRO A 265 -15.84 -17.85 13.69
C PRO A 265 -16.84 -18.52 12.74
N ARG A 266 -16.47 -18.64 11.46
CA ARG A 266 -17.17 -19.44 10.45
C ARG A 266 -16.35 -20.67 10.12
N GLY A 267 -16.80 -21.82 10.61
CA GLY A 267 -16.02 -23.06 10.61
C GLY A 267 -14.95 -23.06 11.70
N VAL A 268 -13.94 -23.91 11.51
CA VAL A 268 -12.80 -24.00 12.41
C VAL A 268 -11.74 -22.99 11.99
N VAL A 269 -11.49 -21.99 12.82
CA VAL A 269 -10.51 -20.92 12.55
C VAL A 269 -9.24 -21.18 13.35
N PRO A 270 -8.11 -21.56 12.71
CA PRO A 270 -6.85 -21.78 13.41
C PRO A 270 -6.24 -20.47 13.90
N ILE A 271 -5.76 -20.48 15.15
CA ILE A 271 -4.89 -19.46 15.74
C ILE A 271 -3.59 -20.14 16.17
N GLU A 272 -2.49 -19.84 15.49
CA GLU A 272 -1.18 -20.41 15.77
C GLU A 272 -0.29 -19.40 16.50
N VAL A 273 0.19 -19.76 17.68
CA VAL A 273 1.11 -18.95 18.49
C VAL A 273 2.43 -19.69 18.59
N SER A 274 3.43 -19.18 17.88
CA SER A 274 4.80 -19.70 17.91
C SER A 274 5.54 -19.29 19.20
N GLY A 275 6.62 -19.99 19.53
CA GLY A 275 7.48 -19.62 20.66
C GLY A 275 8.11 -18.23 20.47
N GLY A 276 8.20 -17.45 21.56
CA GLY A 276 8.75 -16.09 21.54
C GLY A 276 7.71 -14.95 21.41
N VAL A 277 6.42 -15.27 21.34
CA VAL A 277 5.33 -14.29 21.46
C VAL A 277 5.15 -13.90 22.93
N VAL A 278 5.05 -12.59 23.22
CA VAL A 278 4.95 -12.06 24.60
C VAL A 278 3.78 -11.10 24.75
N GLY A 279 2.83 -11.41 25.64
CA GLY A 279 1.71 -10.51 25.93
C GLY A 279 0.70 -10.50 24.78
N LEU A 280 0.06 -11.65 24.54
CA LEU A 280 -1.05 -11.81 23.61
C LEU A 280 -2.36 -11.80 24.39
N SER A 281 -3.34 -11.02 23.95
CA SER A 281 -4.71 -11.05 24.48
C SER A 281 -5.69 -11.31 23.33
N LEU A 282 -6.49 -12.37 23.46
CA LEU A 282 -7.56 -12.73 22.55
C LEU A 282 -8.90 -12.49 23.24
N HIS A 283 -9.64 -11.51 22.75
CA HIS A 283 -10.98 -11.18 23.20
C HIS A 283 -11.99 -11.76 22.23
N ARG A 284 -12.85 -12.68 22.68
CA ARG A 284 -13.91 -13.26 21.83
C ARG A 284 -15.31 -12.88 22.31
N PRO A 285 -16.34 -12.95 21.45
CA PRO A 285 -17.72 -12.76 21.88
C PRO A 285 -18.15 -13.87 22.84
N ARG A 286 -19.08 -13.58 23.75
CA ARG A 286 -19.61 -14.59 24.67
C ARG A 286 -20.27 -15.75 23.93
N GLY A 287 -20.04 -16.98 24.42
CA GLY A 287 -20.56 -18.20 23.81
C GLY A 287 -19.80 -18.66 22.56
N VAL A 288 -18.66 -18.06 22.22
CA VAL A 288 -17.79 -18.57 21.16
C VAL A 288 -16.86 -19.65 21.71
N ALA A 289 -16.95 -20.84 21.11
CA ALA A 289 -16.15 -22.00 21.45
C ALA A 289 -14.67 -21.81 21.07
N VAL A 290 -13.78 -22.20 21.98
CA VAL A 290 -12.33 -22.28 21.77
C VAL A 290 -11.82 -23.63 22.26
N ALA A 291 -11.02 -24.29 21.44
CA ALA A 291 -10.21 -25.43 21.83
C ALA A 291 -8.74 -25.07 21.68
N ALA A 292 -7.92 -25.35 22.69
CA ALA A 292 -6.51 -25.01 22.73
C ALA A 292 -5.64 -26.25 22.95
N ASP A 293 -4.66 -26.45 22.06
CA ASP A 293 -3.54 -27.35 22.27
C ASP A 293 -2.35 -26.54 22.79
N ILE A 294 -1.84 -26.88 23.97
CA ILE A 294 -0.81 -26.12 24.68
C ILE A 294 0.41 -27.00 24.86
N SER A 295 1.51 -26.65 24.21
CA SER A 295 2.78 -27.35 24.37
C SER A 295 3.49 -27.00 25.68
N ALA A 296 4.29 -27.95 26.17
CA ALA A 296 5.21 -27.74 27.28
C ALA A 296 6.12 -26.52 27.04
N GLY A 297 6.39 -25.76 28.11
CA GLY A 297 7.22 -24.55 28.08
C GLY A 297 6.47 -23.24 27.82
N ALA A 298 5.15 -23.26 27.65
CA ALA A 298 4.33 -22.04 27.66
C ALA A 298 4.13 -21.51 29.09
N VAL A 299 4.19 -20.18 29.30
CA VAL A 299 4.28 -19.56 30.63
C VAL A 299 3.25 -18.44 30.78
N ARG A 300 2.62 -18.33 31.97
CA ARG A 300 1.58 -17.34 32.32
C ARG A 300 0.41 -17.36 31.34
N LEU A 301 -0.28 -18.49 31.26
CA LEU A 301 -1.50 -18.62 30.47
C LEU A 301 -2.71 -18.28 31.33
N LYS A 302 -3.63 -17.48 30.80
CA LYS A 302 -4.95 -17.23 31.40
C LYS A 302 -6.02 -17.43 30.33
N LEU A 303 -6.76 -18.52 30.40
CA LEU A 303 -7.79 -18.90 29.45
C LEU A 303 -9.14 -18.91 30.17
N ASP A 304 -9.92 -17.83 30.06
CA ASP A 304 -11.08 -17.56 30.90
C ASP A 304 -10.74 -17.68 32.41
N ASP A 305 -11.40 -18.61 33.10
CA ASP A 305 -11.17 -18.91 34.52
C ASP A 305 -9.98 -19.85 34.76
N TYR A 306 -9.41 -20.44 33.70
CA TYR A 306 -8.24 -21.29 33.77
C TYR A 306 -6.95 -20.45 33.80
N SER A 307 -6.05 -20.71 34.76
CA SER A 307 -4.80 -19.97 34.89
C SER A 307 -3.64 -20.87 35.25
N VAL A 308 -2.54 -20.78 34.49
CA VAL A 308 -1.33 -21.58 34.66
C VAL A 308 -0.11 -20.69 34.61
N LYS A 309 0.73 -20.78 35.66
CA LYS A 309 1.99 -20.03 35.72
C LYS A 309 3.04 -20.57 34.74
N ALA A 310 3.17 -21.89 34.62
CA ALA A 310 4.07 -22.54 33.68
C ALA A 310 3.54 -23.93 33.32
N THR A 311 3.62 -24.28 32.04
CA THR A 311 3.13 -25.54 31.50
C THR A 311 4.31 -26.52 31.39
N VAL A 312 4.26 -27.62 32.14
CA VAL A 312 5.38 -28.58 32.24
C VAL A 312 5.25 -29.73 31.23
N MET A 313 4.03 -30.04 30.81
CA MET A 313 3.70 -31.09 29.84
C MET A 313 2.65 -30.57 28.87
N ASP A 314 2.56 -31.18 27.69
CA ASP A 314 1.52 -30.86 26.71
C ASP A 314 0.13 -31.08 27.32
N SER A 315 -0.79 -30.17 27.04
CA SER A 315 -2.15 -30.21 27.59
C SER A 315 -3.17 -29.67 26.59
N GLN A 316 -4.40 -30.10 26.74
CA GLN A 316 -5.53 -29.60 25.98
C GLN A 316 -6.47 -28.84 26.90
N TRP A 317 -7.04 -27.76 26.39
CA TRP A 317 -8.01 -26.93 27.09
C TRP A 317 -9.19 -26.61 26.18
N GLU A 318 -10.38 -26.51 26.75
CA GLU A 318 -11.60 -26.15 26.06
C GLU A 318 -12.34 -25.09 26.87
N SER A 319 -12.91 -24.09 26.19
CA SER A 319 -13.65 -23.01 26.85
C SER A 319 -14.93 -23.48 27.54
N GLU A 320 -15.56 -24.52 26.98
CA GLU A 320 -16.72 -25.21 27.52
C GLU A 320 -16.67 -26.67 27.07
N ARG A 321 -17.36 -27.56 27.79
CA ARG A 321 -17.36 -28.98 27.44
C ARG A 321 -17.91 -29.18 26.03
N GLY A 322 -17.08 -29.76 25.15
CA GLY A 322 -17.47 -30.05 23.77
C GLY A 322 -17.10 -28.93 22.79
N ALA A 323 -16.38 -27.89 23.23
CA ALA A 323 -15.88 -26.83 22.36
C ALA A 323 -15.00 -27.38 21.23
N SER A 324 -14.24 -28.45 21.45
CA SER A 324 -13.43 -29.10 20.41
C SER A 324 -14.26 -29.73 19.28
N ALA A 325 -15.49 -30.15 19.58
CA ALA A 325 -16.41 -30.71 18.60
C ALA A 325 -17.28 -29.65 17.92
N ALA A 326 -17.26 -28.40 18.41
CA ALA A 326 -18.07 -27.34 17.86
C ALA A 326 -17.67 -27.05 16.40
N PRO A 327 -18.63 -26.92 15.47
CA PRO A 327 -18.35 -26.70 14.05
C PRO A 327 -17.81 -25.30 13.77
N ASN A 328 -18.22 -24.31 14.57
CA ASN A 328 -17.74 -22.93 14.53
C ASN A 328 -16.93 -22.66 15.80
N ARG A 329 -15.61 -22.67 15.70
CA ARG A 329 -14.72 -22.48 16.85
C ARG A 329 -13.38 -21.88 16.46
N TYR A 330 -12.68 -21.33 17.44
CA TYR A 330 -11.25 -21.09 17.31
C TYR A 330 -10.45 -22.32 17.76
N GLN A 331 -9.53 -22.78 16.92
CA GLN A 331 -8.55 -23.81 17.27
C GLN A 331 -7.22 -23.13 17.57
N LEU A 332 -6.92 -22.96 18.85
CA LEU A 332 -5.71 -22.30 19.32
C LEU A 332 -4.59 -23.33 19.50
N ARG A 333 -3.40 -23.04 18.97
CA ARG A 333 -2.19 -23.83 19.21
C ARG A 333 -1.12 -22.94 19.81
N ILE A 334 -0.72 -23.23 21.05
CA ILE A 334 0.29 -22.47 21.78
C ILE A 334 1.57 -23.31 21.85
N SER A 335 2.60 -22.88 21.14
CA SER A 335 3.91 -23.53 21.16
C SER A 335 4.69 -23.19 22.43
N GLY A 336 5.66 -24.04 22.77
CA GLY A 336 6.58 -23.80 23.89
C GLY A 336 7.33 -22.47 23.73
N GLY A 337 7.45 -21.69 24.81
CA GLY A 337 8.12 -20.39 24.81
C GLY A 337 7.21 -19.18 24.54
N ALA A 338 5.90 -19.36 24.35
CA ALA A 338 4.94 -18.26 24.42
C ALA A 338 4.76 -17.81 25.89
N VAL A 339 4.73 -16.49 26.12
CA VAL A 339 4.65 -15.91 27.46
C VAL A 339 3.48 -14.94 27.56
N GLN A 340 2.69 -15.06 28.63
CA GLN A 340 1.57 -14.14 28.91
C GLN A 340 0.53 -14.16 27.78
N VAL A 341 -0.13 -15.29 27.60
CA VAL A 341 -1.24 -15.44 26.66
C VAL A 341 -2.56 -15.43 27.44
N ASN A 342 -3.41 -14.48 27.11
CA ASN A 342 -4.73 -14.32 27.70
C ASN A 342 -5.80 -14.60 26.66
N VAL A 343 -6.84 -15.31 27.05
CA VAL A 343 -8.06 -15.51 26.27
C VAL A 343 -9.24 -15.19 27.19
N ASP A 344 -10.15 -14.33 26.75
CA ASP A 344 -11.37 -13.99 27.49
C ASP A 344 -12.58 -13.89 26.56
N SER A 345 -13.74 -13.58 27.14
CA SER A 345 -15.03 -13.43 26.44
C SER A 345 -15.57 -11.99 26.45
N ALA A 346 -14.67 -10.99 26.49
CA ALA A 346 -15.02 -9.59 26.66
C ALA A 346 -15.29 -8.82 25.35
N ALA A 347 -15.12 -9.43 24.17
CA ALA A 347 -15.34 -8.72 22.91
C ALA A 347 -16.83 -8.41 22.68
N LYS A 348 -17.10 -7.19 22.21
CA LYS A 348 -18.44 -6.80 21.76
C LYS A 348 -18.80 -7.55 20.49
N GLU A 349 -20.06 -7.99 20.41
CA GLU A 349 -20.59 -8.63 19.22
C GLU A 349 -20.84 -7.57 18.14
N VAL A 350 -20.23 -7.77 16.97
CA VAL A 350 -20.39 -6.92 15.79
C VAL A 350 -20.91 -7.84 14.68
N GLU A 351 -22.04 -7.50 14.08
CA GLU A 351 -22.54 -8.26 12.93
C GLU A 351 -21.57 -8.08 11.74
N PRO A 352 -21.12 -9.17 11.11
CA PRO A 352 -20.27 -9.07 9.93
C PRO A 352 -21.05 -8.41 8.80
N VAL A 353 -20.43 -7.44 8.13
CA VAL A 353 -21.02 -6.78 6.97
C VAL A 353 -21.31 -7.86 5.91
N LYS A 354 -22.58 -8.05 5.57
CA LYS A 354 -22.98 -8.98 4.52
C LYS A 354 -22.40 -8.47 3.20
N PRO A 355 -21.78 -9.31 2.35
CA PRO A 355 -21.41 -8.90 1.01
C PRO A 355 -22.70 -8.62 0.22
N GLU A 356 -23.14 -7.36 0.20
CA GLU A 356 -24.21 -6.95 -0.69
C GLU A 356 -23.71 -7.05 -2.14
N ALA A 357 -24.62 -7.49 -3.02
CA ALA A 357 -24.41 -7.47 -4.46
C ALA A 357 -23.92 -6.07 -4.87
N PRO A 358 -23.04 -5.96 -5.87
CA PRO A 358 -22.42 -4.70 -6.22
C PRO A 358 -23.50 -3.66 -6.48
N VAL A 359 -23.69 -2.75 -5.53
CA VAL A 359 -24.33 -1.48 -5.81
C VAL A 359 -23.34 -0.80 -6.75
N LYS A 360 -23.78 -0.55 -7.99
CA LYS A 360 -23.13 0.44 -8.84
C LYS A 360 -23.28 1.80 -8.16
N THR A 361 -22.45 2.08 -7.17
CA THR A 361 -22.28 3.43 -6.64
C THR A 361 -21.43 4.16 -7.66
N ALA A 362 -22.10 4.78 -8.62
CA ALA A 362 -21.58 5.93 -9.32
C ALA A 362 -21.37 7.03 -8.28
N GLY A 363 -20.13 7.21 -7.84
CA GLY A 363 -19.76 8.15 -6.79
C GLY A 363 -18.27 8.04 -6.54
N ASP A 364 -17.48 8.61 -7.44
CA ASP A 364 -16.03 8.65 -7.33
C ASP A 364 -15.60 9.18 -5.96
N ALA A 365 -14.71 8.44 -5.27
CA ALA A 365 -13.96 8.98 -4.17
C ALA A 365 -13.26 10.24 -4.66
N VAL A 366 -13.67 11.41 -4.14
CA VAL A 366 -13.18 12.72 -4.59
C VAL A 366 -11.65 12.71 -4.43
N SER A 367 -10.95 12.57 -5.56
CA SER A 367 -9.49 12.47 -5.60
C SER A 367 -8.89 13.74 -4.97
N ALA A 368 -7.73 13.66 -4.33
CA ALA A 368 -7.02 14.87 -3.88
C ALA A 368 -6.79 15.86 -5.04
N LEU A 369 -6.73 15.35 -6.28
CA LEU A 369 -6.80 16.17 -7.50
C LEU A 369 -8.15 16.91 -7.64
N GLU A 370 -9.28 16.25 -7.42
CA GLU A 370 -10.61 16.87 -7.44
C GLU A 370 -10.74 17.97 -6.37
N ILE A 371 -10.21 17.76 -5.15
CA ILE A 371 -10.18 18.78 -4.09
C ILE A 371 -9.34 19.99 -4.52
N LEU A 372 -8.18 19.76 -5.13
CA LEU A 372 -7.34 20.82 -5.68
C LEU A 372 -8.07 21.57 -6.80
N LEU A 373 -8.74 20.87 -7.70
CA LEU A 373 -9.53 21.46 -8.79
C LEU A 373 -10.73 22.25 -8.29
N ASP A 374 -11.39 21.80 -7.23
CA ASP A 374 -12.48 22.52 -6.56
C ASP A 374 -11.98 23.80 -5.90
N GLY A 375 -10.79 23.77 -5.29
CA GLY A 375 -10.11 24.95 -4.76
C GLY A 375 -9.79 25.98 -5.86
N VAL A 376 -9.29 25.50 -7.00
CA VAL A 376 -9.05 26.31 -8.21
C VAL A 376 -10.36 26.93 -8.71
N GLU A 377 -11.43 26.14 -8.80
CA GLU A 377 -12.73 26.60 -9.28
C GLU A 377 -13.38 27.63 -8.35
N SER A 378 -13.29 27.43 -7.03
CA SER A 378 -13.72 28.41 -6.01
C SER A 378 -13.01 29.75 -6.18
N ARG A 379 -11.70 29.73 -6.46
CA ARG A 379 -10.88 30.93 -6.65
C ARG A 379 -11.15 31.65 -7.98
N ILE A 380 -11.49 30.91 -9.03
CA ILE A 380 -11.97 31.48 -10.30
C ILE A 380 -13.33 32.17 -10.10
N ARG A 381 -14.26 31.51 -9.39
CA ARG A 381 -15.62 32.05 -9.13
C ARG A 381 -15.57 33.31 -8.26
N SER A 382 -14.75 33.35 -7.22
CA SER A 382 -14.61 34.53 -6.36
C SER A 382 -14.07 35.75 -7.10
N ARG A 383 -13.18 35.56 -8.09
CA ARG A 383 -12.67 36.65 -8.95
C ARG A 383 -13.71 37.16 -9.95
N ARG A 384 -14.50 36.27 -10.57
CA ARG A 384 -15.60 36.68 -11.47
C ARG A 384 -16.70 37.45 -10.73
N GLY A 385 -16.93 37.15 -9.46
CA GLY A 385 -17.85 37.91 -8.60
C GLY A 385 -17.35 39.31 -8.22
N ALA A 386 -16.04 39.54 -8.22
CA ALA A 386 -15.42 40.84 -7.92
C ALA A 386 -15.33 41.80 -9.13
N THR A 387 -15.80 41.37 -10.31
CA THR A 387 -15.72 42.13 -11.57
C THR A 387 -17.06 42.46 -12.23
N SER A 388 -18.18 42.40 -11.50
CA SER A 388 -19.42 43.07 -11.94
C SER A 388 -19.51 44.47 -11.32
N PRO A 389 -19.69 45.54 -12.12
CA PRO A 389 -19.80 46.92 -11.65
C PRO A 389 -21.05 47.20 -10.83
#